data_AF-A0A6B3GBM9-F1
#
_entry.id   AF-A0A6B3GBM9-F1
#
_cell.length_a   1.000
_cell.length_b   1.000
_cell.length_c   1.000
_cell.angle_alpha   90.00
_cell.angle_beta   90.00
_cell.angle_gamma   90.00
#
_symmetry.space_group_name_H-M   'P 1'
#
loop_
_entity.id
_entity.type
_entity.pdbx_description
1 polymer ?
#
loop_
_entity_poly.entity_id
_entity_poly.type
_entity_poly.pdbx_seq_one_letter_code
_entity_poly.pdbx_strand_id
1 'polypeptide(L)'
;GIRCGAEAVTIGTVSPTTAPAGGKATVTLTGTALHKDDIVRLSLGGKEVESTTTAVSADRRTLTAVLDLTGVATGTWSVTVVTHNAVAHP
;
A
#
# COMPACT_ATOMS: atom_id res chain seq x y z
N GLY A 1 13.44 -31.15 11.34
CA GLY A 1 14.14 -30.12 10.57
C GLY A 1 13.14 -29.38 9.72
N ILE A 2 13.42 -28.10 9.45
CA ILE A 2 12.66 -27.14 8.63
C ILE A 2 11.49 -26.47 9.38
N ARG A 3 11.77 -25.30 9.99
CA ARG A 3 10.75 -24.25 10.09
C ARG A 3 10.71 -23.61 8.71
N CYS A 4 9.71 -23.96 7.88
CA CYS A 4 9.43 -23.18 6.67
C CYS A 4 9.08 -21.77 7.15
N GLY A 5 10.04 -20.85 7.08
CA GLY A 5 9.88 -19.48 7.51
C GLY A 5 8.96 -18.75 6.56
N ALA A 6 7.66 -18.73 6.86
CA ALA A 6 6.78 -17.69 6.35
C ALA A 6 7.24 -16.39 7.03
N GLU A 7 7.88 -15.49 6.29
CA GLU A 7 8.18 -14.14 6.78
C GLU A 7 6.83 -13.49 7.13
N ALA A 8 6.68 -13.00 8.36
CA ALA A 8 5.47 -12.31 8.78
C ALA A 8 5.23 -11.11 7.87
N VAL A 9 3.99 -10.86 7.47
CA VAL A 9 3.65 -9.66 6.71
C VAL A 9 3.74 -8.46 7.66
N THR A 10 4.63 -7.53 7.34
CA THR A 10 4.77 -6.27 8.08
C THR A 10 4.52 -5.12 7.12
N ILE A 11 3.67 -4.18 7.53
CA ILE A 11 3.51 -2.89 6.86
C ILE A 11 4.46 -1.92 7.54
N GLY A 12 5.44 -1.42 6.78
CA GLY A 12 6.41 -0.43 7.22
C GLY A 12 5.89 0.97 6.95
N THR A 13 6.45 1.62 5.93
CA THR A 13 6.19 3.04 5.64
C THR A 13 5.56 3.24 4.26
N VAL A 14 4.69 4.24 4.15
CA VAL A 14 4.15 4.74 2.88
C VAL A 14 4.75 6.13 2.62
N SER A 15 5.37 6.31 1.46
CA SER A 15 6.05 7.54 1.07
C SER A 15 5.83 7.87 -0.41
N PRO A 16 5.64 9.14 -0.80
CA PRO A 16 5.44 10.30 0.08
C PRO A 16 4.08 10.24 0.79
N THR A 17 3.95 10.93 1.93
CA THR A 17 2.68 11.06 2.67
C THR A 17 1.81 12.22 2.18
N THR A 18 2.32 13.00 1.22
CA THR A 18 1.62 14.12 0.58
C THR A 18 1.77 14.05 -0.94
N ALA A 19 0.74 14.45 -1.66
CA ALA A 19 0.74 14.52 -3.11
C ALA A 19 -0.17 15.65 -3.61
N PRO A 20 0.10 16.23 -4.79
CA PRO A 20 -0.81 17.20 -5.40
C PRO A 20 -2.17 16.56 -5.71
N ALA A 21 -3.25 17.28 -5.40
CA ALA A 21 -4.59 16.89 -5.83
C ALA A 21 -4.76 17.03 -7.35
N GLY A 22 -5.74 16.32 -7.92
CA GLY A 22 -6.14 16.48 -9.32
C GLY A 22 -5.38 15.62 -10.32
N GLY A 23 -4.31 14.93 -9.91
CA GLY A 23 -3.49 14.09 -10.78
C GLY A 23 -3.18 12.72 -10.21
N LYS A 24 -2.28 11.99 -10.88
CA LYS A 24 -1.79 10.69 -10.41
C LYS A 24 -0.59 10.88 -9.50
N ALA A 25 -0.58 10.18 -8.37
CA ALA A 25 0.49 10.21 -7.38
C ALA A 25 1.12 8.82 -7.26
N THR A 26 2.44 8.73 -7.43
CA THR A 26 3.17 7.49 -7.18
C THR A 26 3.56 7.42 -5.72
N VAL A 27 3.24 6.31 -5.06
CA VAL A 27 3.61 6.01 -3.68
C VAL A 27 4.41 4.72 -3.61
N THR A 28 5.28 4.67 -2.62
CA THR A 28 6.11 3.52 -2.28
C THR A 28 5.72 3.04 -0.90
N LEU A 29 5.37 1.77 -0.80
CA LEU A 29 5.16 1.04 0.43
C LEU A 29 6.41 0.20 0.72
N THR A 30 6.95 0.29 1.93
CA THR A 30 7.96 -0.65 2.44
C THR A 30 7.35 -1.61 3.44
N GLY A 31 7.87 -2.83 3.50
CA GLY A 31 7.33 -3.87 4.37
C GLY A 31 8.06 -5.20 4.20
N THR A 32 7.40 -6.27 4.58
CA THR A 32 7.86 -7.65 4.36
C THR A 32 6.73 -8.49 3.77
N ALA A 33 7.09 -9.48 2.95
CA ALA A 33 6.14 -10.36 2.27
C ALA A 33 5.05 -9.59 1.50
N LEU A 34 5.40 -8.49 0.83
CA LEU A 34 4.45 -7.72 0.01
C LEU A 34 3.99 -8.50 -1.23
N HIS A 35 2.73 -8.34 -1.61
CA HIS A 35 2.11 -8.94 -2.78
C HIS A 35 1.77 -7.91 -3.85
N LYS A 36 1.73 -8.34 -5.12
CA LYS A 36 1.25 -7.50 -6.24
C LYS A 36 -0.21 -7.07 -6.11
N ASP A 37 -0.98 -7.79 -5.29
CA ASP A 37 -2.40 -7.49 -5.05
C ASP A 37 -2.58 -6.62 -3.79
N ASP A 38 -1.52 -6.38 -3.01
CA ASP A 38 -1.59 -5.41 -1.90
C ASP A 38 -1.84 -4.01 -2.46
N ILE A 39 -2.67 -3.22 -1.77
CA ILE A 39 -3.03 -1.87 -2.20
C ILE A 39 -2.93 -0.86 -1.04
N VAL A 40 -2.63 0.38 -1.39
CA VAL A 40 -2.74 1.54 -0.50
C VAL A 40 -4.10 2.18 -0.73
N ARG A 41 -4.87 2.35 0.35
CA ARG A 41 -6.19 2.96 0.32
C ARG A 41 -6.20 4.25 1.13
N LEU A 42 -6.71 5.32 0.53
CA LEU A 42 -7.02 6.56 1.23
C LEU A 42 -8.49 6.60 1.61
N SER A 43 -8.80 7.09 2.80
CA SER A 43 -10.18 7.36 3.22
C SER A 43 -10.35 8.74 3.85
N LEU A 44 -11.46 9.41 3.52
CA LEU A 44 -11.87 10.68 4.12
C LEU A 44 -13.39 10.81 4.03
N GLY A 45 -14.08 10.95 5.17
CA GLY A 45 -15.51 11.25 5.21
C GLY A 45 -16.40 10.26 4.45
N GLY A 46 -16.04 8.97 4.42
CA GLY A 46 -16.78 7.93 3.70
C GLY A 46 -16.43 7.80 2.21
N LYS A 47 -15.56 8.66 1.68
CA LYS A 47 -14.94 8.47 0.35
C LYS A 47 -13.67 7.63 0.49
N GLU A 48 -13.50 6.68 -0.42
CA GLU A 48 -12.31 5.85 -0.52
C GLU A 48 -11.64 6.03 -1.89
N VAL A 49 -10.30 5.97 -1.92
CA VAL A 49 -9.48 5.96 -3.13
C VAL A 49 -8.49 4.83 -3.02
N GLU A 50 -8.53 3.89 -3.96
CA GLU A 50 -7.64 2.74 -3.98
C GLU A 50 -6.50 2.97 -4.98
N SER A 51 -5.28 2.60 -4.58
CA SER A 51 -4.13 2.63 -5.45
C SER A 51 -4.12 1.43 -6.40
N THR A 52 -3.52 1.58 -7.57
CA THR A 52 -3.13 0.45 -8.42
C THR A 52 -1.66 0.13 -8.22
N THR A 53 -1.35 -1.10 -7.80
CA THR A 53 0.03 -1.59 -7.66
C THR A 53 0.65 -1.82 -9.03
N THR A 54 1.80 -1.21 -9.28
CA THR A 54 2.49 -1.25 -10.57
C THR A 54 3.76 -2.10 -10.54
N ALA A 55 4.41 -2.21 -9.37
CA ALA A 55 5.59 -3.03 -9.20
C ALA A 55 5.73 -3.52 -7.77
N VAL A 56 6.33 -4.71 -7.62
CA VAL A 56 6.80 -5.24 -6.34
C VAL A 56 8.24 -5.67 -6.54
N SER A 57 9.12 -5.32 -5.60
CA SER A 57 10.53 -5.71 -5.64
C SER A 57 10.68 -7.23 -5.54
N ALA A 58 11.75 -7.77 -6.13
CA ALA A 58 11.99 -9.22 -6.13
C ALA A 58 12.14 -9.81 -4.72
N ASP A 59 12.64 -9.00 -3.77
CA ASP A 59 12.75 -9.35 -2.36
C ASP A 59 11.45 -9.16 -1.56
N ARG A 60 10.37 -8.69 -2.20
CA ARG A 60 9.04 -8.45 -1.61
C ARG A 60 9.04 -7.47 -0.43
N ARG A 61 9.98 -6.51 -0.42
CA ARG A 61 10.09 -5.49 0.63
C ARG A 61 9.66 -4.11 0.22
N THR A 62 9.50 -3.88 -1.09
CA THR A 62 9.07 -2.60 -1.63
C THR A 62 7.97 -2.82 -2.67
N LEU A 63 6.91 -2.03 -2.56
CA LEU A 63 5.80 -2.00 -3.49
C LEU A 63 5.62 -0.57 -4.00
N THR A 64 5.49 -0.41 -5.31
CA THR A 64 5.15 0.86 -5.94
C THR A 64 3.72 0.80 -6.42
N ALA A 65 2.93 1.81 -6.07
CA ALA A 65 1.55 1.95 -6.48
C ALA A 65 1.23 3.37 -6.92
N VAL A 66 0.16 3.51 -7.71
CA VAL A 66 -0.31 4.79 -8.22
C VAL A 66 -1.70 5.07 -7.68
N LEU A 67 -1.87 6.22 -7.05
CA LEU A 67 -3.17 6.77 -6.66
C LEU A 67 -3.66 7.75 -7.70
N ASP A 68 -4.93 7.62 -8.09
CA ASP A 68 -5.61 8.62 -8.90
C ASP A 68 -6.34 9.62 -7.99
N LEU A 69 -5.80 10.84 -7.92
CA LEU A 69 -6.36 11.92 -7.12
C LEU A 69 -7.20 12.90 -7.96
N THR A 70 -7.54 12.55 -9.20
CA THR A 70 -8.43 13.35 -10.04
C THR A 70 -9.82 13.44 -9.40
N GLY A 71 -10.31 14.66 -9.18
CA GLY A 71 -11.60 14.89 -8.50
C GLY A 71 -11.61 14.51 -7.02
N VAL A 72 -10.44 14.29 -6.41
CA VAL A 72 -10.30 14.06 -4.96
C VAL A 72 -10.11 15.39 -4.25
N ALA A 73 -10.88 15.60 -3.17
CA ALA A 73 -10.79 16.82 -2.38
C ALA A 73 -9.44 16.89 -1.63
N THR A 74 -8.85 18.07 -1.60
CA THR A 74 -7.66 18.35 -0.78
C THR A 74 -7.99 18.21 0.70
N GLY A 75 -7.08 17.61 1.48
CA GLY A 75 -7.25 17.45 2.91
C GLY A 75 -6.32 16.39 3.49
N THR A 76 -6.44 16.13 4.79
CA THR A 76 -5.74 15.04 5.46
C THR A 76 -6.56 13.77 5.33
N TRP A 77 -6.09 12.83 4.51
CA TRP A 77 -6.71 11.52 4.32
C TRP A 77 -6.06 10.48 5.24
N SER A 78 -6.85 9.54 5.73
CA SER A 78 -6.31 8.36 6.44
C SER A 78 -5.76 7.37 5.42
N VAL A 79 -4.56 6.84 5.69
CA VAL A 79 -3.92 5.82 4.86
C VAL A 79 -4.12 4.46 5.51
N THR A 80 -4.63 3.48 4.75
CA THR A 80 -4.73 2.08 5.15
C THR A 80 -4.07 1.22 4.09
N VAL A 81 -3.35 0.17 4.49
CA VAL A 81 -2.82 -0.82 3.56
C VAL A 81 -3.67 -2.08 3.65
N VAL A 82 -4.15 -2.56 2.52
CA VAL A 82 -4.89 -3.82 2.43
C VAL A 82 -3.93 -4.88 1.91
N THR A 83 -3.58 -5.83 2.78
CA THR A 83 -2.66 -6.92 2.45
C THR A 83 -3.41 -8.18 2.07
N HIS A 84 -2.89 -8.87 1.06
CA HIS A 84 -3.46 -10.12 0.53
C HIS A 84 -2.59 -11.34 0.89
N ASN A 85 -1.44 -11.11 1.54
CA ASN A 85 -0.55 -12.15 2.05
C ASN A 85 -0.74 -12.45 3.54
N ALA A 86 -1.79 -11.92 4.19
CA ALA A 86 -2.02 -12.12 5.62
C ALA A 86 -2.35 -13.60 5.95
N VAL A 87 -1.32 -14.45 6.00
CA VAL A 87 -1.38 -15.69 6.78
C VAL A 87 -1.32 -15.28 8.25
N ALA A 88 -2.49 -15.07 8.84
CA ALA A 88 -2.61 -14.99 10.29
C ALA A 88 -2.14 -16.33 10.87
N HIS A 89 -1.06 -16.31 11.66
CA HIS A 89 -0.73 -17.47 12.48
C HIS A 89 -1.78 -17.57 13.61
N PRO A 90 -2.40 -18.73 13.85
CA PRO A 90 -3.25 -18.95 15.02
C PRO A 90 -2.49 -18.86 16.34
#